data_AF-A0A3D1N3S2-F1
#
_entry.id   AF-A0A3D1N3S2-F1
#
_cell.length_a   1.000
_cell.length_b   1.000
_cell.length_c   1.000
_cell.angle_alpha   90.00
_cell.angle_beta   90.00
_cell.angle_gamma   90.00
#
_symmetry.space_group_name_H-M   'P 1'
#
loop_
_entity.id
_entity.type
_entity.pdbx_description
1 polymer ?
#
loop_
_entity_poly.entity_id
_entity_poly.type
_entity_poly.pdbx_seq_one_letter_code
_entity_poly.pdbx_strand_id
1 'polypeptide(L)'
;MCSEPPLASVAHTKEIRTNAGIFAVHHLAPSFFRGFAWREGGGFFIADPEKALVDCLYVSTFRGRRFSHFPELNLSESFDFKKAVAWAAFIKSGAALKHVLKRLAEIKMGAGRK
;
A
#
# COMPACT_ATOMS: atom_id res chain seq x y z
N MET A 1 -6.07 15.19 0.27
CA MET A 1 -6.62 14.73 -1.01
C MET A 1 -5.55 13.94 -1.74
N CYS A 2 -5.75 12.64 -1.94
CA CYS A 2 -4.90 11.82 -2.82
C CYS A 2 -5.76 11.46 -4.04
N SER A 3 -5.83 12.37 -5.01
CA SER A 3 -6.67 12.24 -6.21
C SER A 3 -5.99 11.46 -7.35
N GLU A 4 -4.81 10.90 -7.10
CA GLU A 4 -3.96 10.24 -8.08
C GLU A 4 -3.84 8.75 -7.70
N PRO A 5 -4.18 7.80 -8.59
CA PRO A 5 -4.04 6.38 -8.30
C PRO A 5 -2.53 6.02 -8.21
N PRO A 6 -2.03 5.53 -7.07
CA PRO A 6 -0.63 5.18 -6.93
C PRO A 6 -0.30 3.94 -7.77
N LEU A 7 0.73 4.03 -8.62
CA LEU A 7 1.26 2.89 -9.37
C LEU A 7 2.45 2.30 -8.63
N ALA A 8 2.53 0.97 -8.58
CA ALA A 8 3.64 0.23 -7.99
C ALA A 8 4.59 -0.28 -9.09
N SER A 9 5.90 -0.13 -8.90
CA SER A 9 6.90 -0.70 -9.82
C SER A 9 8.18 -1.09 -9.07
N VAL A 10 8.97 -1.98 -9.67
CA VAL A 10 10.34 -2.29 -9.22
C VAL A 10 11.34 -1.26 -9.79
N ALA A 11 10.91 -0.39 -10.70
CA ALA A 11 11.73 0.69 -11.24
C ALA A 11 11.82 1.89 -10.28
N HIS A 12 12.84 2.73 -10.47
CA HIS A 12 13.00 3.96 -9.68
C HIS A 12 11.75 4.83 -9.70
N THR A 13 11.49 5.47 -8.56
CA THR A 13 10.30 6.30 -8.36
C THR A 13 10.28 7.46 -9.35
N LYS A 14 9.23 7.55 -10.15
CA LYS A 14 9.11 8.56 -11.23
C LYS A 14 7.66 9.05 -11.33
N GLU A 15 7.50 10.30 -11.72
CA GLU A 15 6.21 10.86 -12.14
C GLU A 15 6.08 10.69 -13.66
N ILE A 16 5.00 10.07 -14.10
CA ILE A 16 4.69 9.92 -15.52
C ILE A 16 3.51 10.82 -15.84
N ARG A 17 3.75 11.82 -16.68
CA ARG A 17 2.69 12.68 -17.21
C ARG A 17 2.20 12.10 -18.52
N THR A 18 0.90 11.90 -18.60
CA THR A 18 0.22 11.41 -19.80
C THR A 18 -0.97 12.32 -20.13
N ASN A 19 -1.55 12.19 -21.33
CA ASN A 19 -2.78 12.90 -21.67
C ASN A 19 -3.97 12.51 -20.77
N ALA A 20 -3.91 11.37 -20.09
CA ALA A 20 -4.94 10.90 -19.15
C ALA A 20 -4.74 11.42 -17.72
N GLY A 21 -3.60 12.04 -17.41
CA GLY A 21 -3.28 12.55 -16.07
C GLY A 21 -1.84 12.29 -15.64
N ILE A 22 -1.57 12.64 -14.38
CA ILE A 22 -0.29 12.46 -13.71
C ILE A 22 -0.34 11.17 -12.89
N PHE A 23 0.64 10.30 -13.11
CA PHE A 23 0.78 9.04 -12.38
C PHE A 23 2.06 9.05 -11.54
N ALA A 24 1.92 8.86 -10.23
CA ALA A 24 3.05 8.65 -9.33
C ALA A 24 3.43 7.15 -9.30
N VAL A 25 4.60 6.83 -9.85
CA VAL A 25 5.16 5.46 -9.80
C VAL A 25 6.04 5.33 -8.58
N HIS A 26 5.66 4.44 -7.67
CA HIS A 26 6.37 4.15 -6.43
C HIS A 26 7.25 2.92 -6.57
N HIS A 27 8.53 3.07 -6.21
CA HIS A 27 9.47 1.95 -6.17
C HIS A 27 9.15 1.03 -4.98
N LEU A 28 8.84 -0.23 -5.26
CA LEU A 28 8.70 -1.31 -4.30
C LEU A 28 9.87 -2.28 -4.41
N ALA A 29 10.27 -2.85 -3.28
CA ALA A 29 11.27 -3.91 -3.28
C ALA A 29 10.77 -5.10 -4.13
N PRO A 30 11.60 -5.67 -5.03
CA PRO A 30 11.18 -6.76 -5.91
C PRO A 30 10.62 -7.98 -5.16
N SER A 31 11.14 -8.27 -3.96
CA SER A 31 10.66 -9.37 -3.11
C SER A 31 9.23 -9.15 -2.57
N PHE A 32 8.74 -7.91 -2.61
CA PHE A 32 7.43 -7.47 -2.10
C PHE A 32 6.46 -7.08 -3.23
N PHE A 33 6.93 -6.98 -4.47
CA PHE A 33 6.11 -6.71 -5.66
C PHE A 33 5.37 -7.99 -6.12
N ARG A 34 4.26 -8.32 -5.45
CA ARG A 34 3.41 -9.49 -5.70
C ARG A 34 2.02 -9.29 -5.12
N GLY A 35 1.09 -10.23 -5.38
CA GLY A 35 -0.27 -10.18 -4.83
C GLY A 35 -1.22 -9.28 -5.61
N PHE A 36 -1.08 -9.27 -6.94
CA PHE A 36 -1.96 -8.54 -7.84
C PHE A 36 -2.74 -9.53 -8.69
N ALA A 37 -4.03 -9.29 -8.87
CA ALA A 37 -4.91 -10.09 -9.71
C ALA A 37 -5.37 -9.28 -10.93
N TRP A 38 -5.49 -9.95 -12.08
CA TRP A 38 -6.09 -9.35 -13.27
C TRP A 38 -7.58 -9.12 -13.03
N ARG A 39 -8.05 -7.89 -13.20
CA ARG A 39 -9.48 -7.55 -13.12
C ARG A 39 -10.00 -7.25 -14.53
N GLU A 40 -10.80 -8.17 -15.07
CA GLU A 40 -11.33 -8.10 -16.45
C GLU A 40 -12.13 -6.83 -16.74
N GLY A 41 -12.78 -6.24 -15.73
CA GLY A 41 -13.54 -4.99 -15.90
C GLY A 41 -12.69 -3.72 -16.07
N GLY A 42 -11.38 -3.78 -15.82
CA GLY A 42 -10.47 -2.63 -15.90
C GLY A 42 -9.30 -2.79 -16.86
N GLY A 43 -8.89 -4.03 -17.16
CA GLY A 43 -7.71 -4.29 -18.00
C GLY A 43 -6.37 -3.97 -17.32
N PHE A 44 -6.34 -3.97 -15.98
CA PHE A 44 -5.14 -3.73 -15.18
C PHE A 44 -5.06 -4.66 -13.97
N PHE A 45 -3.84 -4.81 -13.44
CA PHE A 45 -3.56 -5.55 -12.23
C PHE A 45 -3.97 -4.72 -11.00
N ILE A 46 -4.85 -5.28 -10.17
CA ILE A 46 -5.28 -4.67 -8.91
C ILE A 46 -4.73 -5.49 -7.75
N ALA A 47 -4.14 -4.82 -6.76
CA ALA A 47 -3.71 -5.44 -5.51
C ALA A 47 -4.91 -5.78 -4.63
N ASP A 48 -4.84 -6.89 -3.90
CA ASP A 48 -5.78 -7.14 -2.81
C ASP A 48 -5.77 -5.97 -1.81
N PRO A 49 -6.91 -5.63 -1.17
CA PRO A 49 -7.00 -4.49 -0.26
C PRO A 49 -5.99 -4.59 0.89
N GLU A 50 -5.73 -5.80 1.40
CA GLU A 50 -4.71 -6.05 2.42
C GLU A 50 -3.31 -5.73 1.90
N LYS A 51 -3.02 -6.09 0.64
CA LYS A 51 -1.72 -5.81 0.02
C LYS A 51 -1.55 -4.32 -0.24
N ALA A 52 -2.58 -3.66 -0.76
CA ALA A 52 -2.59 -2.23 -1.03
C ALA A 52 -2.31 -1.41 0.25
N LEU A 53 -2.87 -1.81 1.40
CA LEU A 53 -2.56 -1.14 2.67
C LEU A 53 -1.08 -1.26 3.05
N VAL A 54 -0.52 -2.48 2.94
CA VAL A 54 0.89 -2.73 3.27
C VAL A 54 1.81 -1.97 2.32
N ASP A 55 1.47 -1.88 1.03
CA ASP A 55 2.20 -1.08 0.03
C ASP A 55 2.26 0.39 0.41
N CYS A 56 1.11 0.97 0.74
CA CYS A 56 1.00 2.35 1.19
C CYS A 56 1.82 2.62 2.46
N LEU A 57 1.75 1.71 3.45
CA LEU A 57 2.53 1.82 4.69
C LEU A 57 4.03 1.68 4.40
N TYR A 58 4.44 0.76 3.53
CA TYR A 58 5.83 0.58 3.13
C TYR A 58 6.37 1.85 2.47
N VAL A 59 5.66 2.44 1.52
CA VAL A 59 6.04 3.71 0.88
C VAL A 59 6.15 4.85 1.92
N SER A 60 5.25 4.87 2.91
CA SER A 60 5.28 5.88 3.99
C SER A 60 6.58 5.84 4.81
N THR A 61 7.22 4.68 4.94
CA THR A 61 8.49 4.54 5.69
C THR A 61 9.64 5.33 5.08
N PHE A 62 9.64 5.50 3.74
CA PHE A 62 10.72 6.16 3.01
C PHE A 62 10.42 7.62 2.65
N ARG A 63 9.14 7.99 2.49
CA ARG A 63 8.72 9.32 2.01
C ARG A 63 8.07 10.21 3.07
N GLY A 64 8.12 9.82 4.35
CA GLY A 64 7.63 10.62 5.48
C GLY A 64 6.11 10.70 5.57
N ARG A 65 5.60 11.64 6.40
CA ARG A 65 4.20 11.68 6.89
C ARG A 65 3.08 11.78 5.84
N ARG A 66 3.39 11.93 4.54
CA ARG A 66 2.38 12.11 3.46
C ARG A 66 1.46 10.89 3.28
N PHE A 67 1.94 9.70 3.64
CA PHE A 67 1.15 8.46 3.66
C PHE A 67 0.90 7.96 5.09
N SER A 68 1.04 8.81 6.11
CA SER A 68 0.82 8.43 7.51
C SER A 68 -0.59 8.72 8.00
N HIS A 69 -1.40 9.46 7.26
CA HIS A 69 -2.77 9.78 7.64
C HIS A 69 -3.71 9.30 6.54
N PHE A 70 -4.49 8.26 6.83
CA PHE A 70 -5.55 7.78 5.96
C PHE A 70 -6.92 8.08 6.60
N PRO A 71 -7.36 9.34 6.62
CA PRO A 71 -8.65 9.72 7.22
C PRO A 71 -9.85 9.10 6.47
N GLU A 72 -9.65 8.69 5.22
CA GLU A 72 -10.66 8.07 4.35
C GLU A 72 -10.60 6.53 4.36
N LEU A 73 -9.73 5.91 5.17
CA LEU A 73 -9.58 4.44 5.19
C LEU A 73 -10.80 3.79 5.86
N ASN A 74 -11.81 3.49 5.07
CA ASN A 74 -12.92 2.65 5.51
C ASN A 74 -12.56 1.19 5.19
N LEU A 75 -11.97 0.50 6.17
CA LEU A 75 -11.66 -0.92 6.03
C LEU A 75 -12.98 -1.68 6.01
N SER A 76 -13.25 -2.39 4.91
CA SER A 76 -14.38 -3.30 4.80
C SER A 76 -14.35 -4.33 5.93
N GLU A 77 -15.50 -4.80 6.40
CA GLU A 77 -15.58 -5.87 7.42
C GLU A 77 -14.87 -7.16 6.98
N SER A 78 -14.73 -7.37 5.67
CA SER A 78 -14.01 -8.50 5.07
C SER A 78 -12.49 -8.36 5.11
N PHE A 79 -11.93 -7.26 5.62
CA PHE A 79 -10.50 -6.99 5.61
C PHE A 79 -9.76 -7.89 6.60
N ASP A 80 -8.82 -8.70 6.10
CA ASP A 80 -8.08 -9.64 6.93
C ASP A 80 -6.72 -9.07 7.36
N PHE A 81 -6.63 -8.61 8.61
CA PHE A 81 -5.38 -8.13 9.19
C PHE A 81 -4.28 -9.20 9.25
N LYS A 82 -4.61 -10.50 9.34
CA LYS A 82 -3.61 -11.58 9.33
C LYS A 82 -2.99 -11.69 7.94
N LYS A 83 -3.79 -11.57 6.87
CA LYS A 83 -3.26 -11.49 5.49
C LYS A 83 -2.38 -10.26 5.29
N ALA A 84 -2.76 -9.11 5.84
CA ALA A 84 -1.91 -7.91 5.79
C ALA A 84 -0.55 -8.13 6.49
N VAL A 85 -0.54 -8.78 7.67
CA VAL A 85 0.70 -9.13 8.37
C VAL A 85 1.53 -10.14 7.57
N ALA A 86 0.89 -11.13 6.93
CA ALA A 86 1.57 -12.08 6.06
C ALA A 86 2.25 -11.39 4.86
N TRP A 87 1.60 -10.37 4.28
CA TRP A 87 2.21 -9.55 3.24
C TRP A 87 3.40 -8.74 3.76
N ALA A 88 3.32 -8.19 4.97
CA ALA A 88 4.43 -7.47 5.58
C ALA A 88 5.67 -8.37 5.77
N ALA A 89 5.50 -9.67 6.00
CA ALA A 89 6.61 -10.61 6.18
C ALA A 89 7.55 -10.72 4.96
N PHE A 90 7.11 -10.33 3.77
CA PHE A 90 7.95 -10.30 2.56
C PHE A 90 8.90 -9.08 2.49
N ILE A 91 8.76 -8.13 3.43
CA ILE A 91 9.63 -6.95 3.52
C ILE A 91 10.97 -7.35 4.11
N LYS A 92 12.04 -7.30 3.31
CA LYS A 92 13.41 -7.64 3.75
C LYS A 92 14.03 -6.64 4.73
N SER A 93 13.60 -5.38 4.69
CA SER A 93 14.16 -4.34 5.59
C SER A 93 13.51 -4.43 6.97
N GLY A 94 14.31 -4.74 7.99
CA GLY A 94 13.82 -4.87 9.38
C GLY A 94 13.22 -3.57 9.94
N ALA A 95 13.79 -2.41 9.58
CA ALA A 95 13.26 -1.11 10.00
C ALA A 95 11.91 -0.81 9.35
N ALA A 96 11.77 -1.09 8.04
CA ALA A 96 10.51 -0.91 7.32
C ALA A 96 9.45 -1.89 7.82
N LEU A 97 9.81 -3.15 8.03
CA LEU A 97 8.93 -4.18 8.60
C LEU A 97 8.39 -3.74 9.97
N LYS A 98 9.28 -3.32 10.88
CA LYS A 98 8.90 -2.87 12.23
C LYS A 98 7.94 -1.67 12.17
N HIS A 99 8.18 -0.71 11.27
CA HIS A 99 7.29 0.43 11.09
C HIS A 99 5.92 -0.01 10.57
N VAL A 100 5.88 -0.84 9.52
CA VAL A 100 4.64 -1.35 8.93
C VAL A 100 3.81 -2.13 9.96
N LEU A 101 4.43 -3.05 10.72
CA LEU A 101 3.74 -3.82 11.76
C LEU A 101 3.19 -2.92 12.88
N LYS A 102 3.97 -1.93 13.33
CA LYS A 102 3.51 -0.96 14.33
C LYS A 102 2.28 -0.22 13.82
N ARG A 103 2.32 0.27 12.58
CA ARG A 103 1.20 1.00 11.96
C ARG A 103 -0.03 0.13 11.75
N LEU A 104 0.13 -1.13 11.34
CA LEU A 104 -0.98 -2.09 11.22
C LEU A 104 -1.66 -2.32 12.58
N ALA A 105 -0.88 -2.43 13.66
CA ALA A 105 -1.42 -2.57 15.01
C ALA A 105 -2.19 -1.31 15.46
N GLU A 106 -1.65 -0.11 15.20
CA GLU A 106 -2.34 1.16 15.48
C GLU A 106 -3.68 1.27 14.73
N ILE A 107 -3.70 0.89 13.44
CA ILE A 107 -4.92 0.90 12.61
C ILE A 107 -5.94 -0.12 13.15
N LYS A 108 -5.49 -1.32 13.53
CA LYS A 108 -6.37 -2.35 14.11
C LYS A 108 -7.00 -1.87 15.43
N MET A 109 -6.22 -1.22 16.30
CA MET A 109 -6.73 -0.67 17.57
C MET A 109 -7.64 0.54 17.36
N GLY A 110 -7.38 1.37 16.34
CA GLY A 110 -8.23 2.50 15.98
C GLY A 110 -9.55 2.09 15.34
N ALA A 111 -9.55 1.04 14.51
CA ALA A 111 -10.75 0.49 13.88
C ALA A 111 -11.71 -0.18 14.87
N GLY A 112 -11.21 -0.63 16.02
CA GLY A 112 -12.01 -1.22 17.10
C GLY A 112 -12.64 -0.21 18.06
N ARG A 113 -12.43 1.11 17.87
CA ARG A 113 -13.18 2.17 18.56
C ARG A 113 -14.33 2.63 17.68
N LYS A 114 -15.37 1.81 17.58
CA LYS A 114 -16.71 2.25 17.18
C LYS A 114 -17.71 1.69 18.17
#